data_AF-A0A2W5XL24-F1
#
_entry.id   AF-A0A2W5XL24-F1
#
_cell.length_a   1.000
_cell.length_b   1.000
_cell.length_c   1.000
_cell.angle_alpha   90.00
_cell.angle_beta   90.00
_cell.angle_gamma   90.00
#
_symmetry.space_group_name_H-M   'P 1'
#
loop_
_entity.id
_entity.type
_entity.pdbx_description
1 polymer ?
#
loop_
_entity_poly.entity_id
_entity_poly.type
_entity_poly.pdbx_seq_one_letter_code
_entity_poly.pdbx_strand_id
1 'polypeptide(L)'
;MTDPATDAPADQGLALGPVPDDMPPPDIAPPQVARPGDPFGALRIVHFLARVPRNRTLQLRDVVTALNAAFLDWSFSEKAVLAEVVQLQANWGISFHGEDRIILDRNERGHTLLVVDSQKMTAFLVGEARRLAAACEDQLRSFSLREGASPDW
;
A
#
# COMPACT_ATOMS: atom_id res chain seq x y z
N MET A 1 -25.28 -28.66 26.65
CA MET A 1 -25.60 -27.28 27.04
C MET A 1 -24.58 -26.42 26.33
N THR A 2 -24.98 -25.88 25.18
CA THR A 2 -24.09 -25.33 24.14
C THR A 2 -23.88 -23.84 24.36
N ASP A 3 -22.62 -23.42 24.26
CA ASP A 3 -22.14 -22.04 24.34
C ASP A 3 -22.75 -21.16 23.24
N PRO A 4 -23.28 -19.95 23.53
CA PRO A 4 -23.65 -19.02 22.48
C PRO A 4 -22.42 -18.19 22.07
N ALA A 5 -21.66 -18.70 21.11
CA ALA A 5 -20.71 -17.88 20.37
C ALA A 5 -21.47 -16.71 19.71
N THR A 6 -21.16 -15.50 20.17
CA THR A 6 -21.63 -14.25 19.61
C THR A 6 -21.10 -14.12 18.18
N ASP A 7 -22.01 -14.26 17.23
CA ASP A 7 -21.80 -14.02 15.80
C ASP A 7 -21.64 -12.50 15.60
N ALA A 8 -20.42 -12.07 15.28
CA ALA A 8 -20.15 -10.69 14.89
C ALA A 8 -20.34 -10.58 13.37
N PRO A 9 -21.11 -9.60 12.86
CA PRO A 9 -21.42 -9.54 11.44
C PRO A 9 -20.17 -9.20 10.63
N ALA A 10 -19.85 -10.09 9.69
CA ALA A 10 -18.84 -9.89 8.67
C ALA A 10 -19.43 -9.13 7.48
N ASP A 11 -19.66 -7.81 7.58
CA ASP A 11 -19.79 -6.96 6.40
C ASP A 11 -19.73 -5.45 6.71
N GLN A 12 -18.61 -4.97 7.22
CA GLN A 12 -18.31 -3.53 7.17
C GLN A 12 -16.95 -3.37 6.52
N GLY A 13 -16.95 -2.97 5.25
CA GLY A 13 -15.75 -2.66 4.50
C GLY A 13 -14.79 -1.77 5.29
N LEU A 14 -13.48 -1.93 5.05
CA LEU A 14 -12.44 -1.20 5.78
C LEU A 14 -12.65 0.32 5.63
N ALA A 15 -13.10 0.96 6.70
CA ALA A 15 -13.25 2.41 6.74
C ALA A 15 -11.87 3.08 6.73
N LEU A 16 -11.58 3.83 5.67
CA LEU A 16 -10.33 4.57 5.51
C LEU A 16 -10.42 5.95 6.15
N GLY A 17 -9.33 6.39 6.77
CA GLY A 17 -9.17 7.76 7.24
C GLY A 17 -9.02 8.79 6.08
N PRO A 18 -9.00 10.09 6.44
CA PRO A 18 -8.72 11.14 5.46
C PRO A 18 -7.32 10.97 4.85
N VAL A 19 -7.13 11.51 3.64
CA VAL A 19 -5.83 11.57 2.99
C VAL A 19 -4.92 12.51 3.81
N PRO A 20 -3.70 12.10 4.19
CA PRO A 20 -2.77 13.01 4.87
C PRO A 20 -2.40 14.22 4.02
N ASP A 21 -2.08 15.33 4.70
CA ASP A 21 -1.57 16.54 4.03
C ASP A 21 -0.31 16.24 3.22
N ASP A 22 -0.16 16.92 2.08
CA ASP A 22 0.93 16.77 1.10
C ASP A 22 1.12 15.38 0.47
N MET A 23 0.13 14.50 0.54
CA MET A 23 0.15 13.21 -0.16
C MET A 23 0.00 13.43 -1.68
N PRO A 24 0.94 12.96 -2.53
CA PRO A 24 0.79 13.07 -3.99
C PRO A 24 -0.39 12.23 -4.50
N PRO A 25 -1.10 12.68 -5.55
CA PRO A 25 -2.23 11.95 -6.11
C PRO A 25 -1.78 10.62 -6.75
N PRO A 26 -2.56 9.54 -6.61
CA PRO A 26 -2.25 8.24 -7.22
C PRO A 26 -2.64 8.14 -8.70
N ASP A 27 -3.21 9.20 -9.30
CA ASP A 27 -3.96 9.21 -10.56
C ASP A 27 -3.05 9.15 -11.81
N ILE A 28 -2.16 8.16 -11.89
CA ILE A 28 -1.20 8.02 -12.98
C ILE A 28 -1.38 6.65 -13.64
N ALA A 29 -1.77 6.68 -14.94
CA ALA A 29 -1.79 5.59 -15.95
C ALA A 29 -3.10 4.74 -16.08
N PRO A 30 -3.35 4.09 -17.25
CA PRO A 30 -4.55 3.28 -17.56
C PRO A 30 -4.57 1.93 -16.82
N PRO A 31 -5.62 1.07 -16.97
CA PRO A 31 -5.77 -0.10 -16.11
C PRO A 31 -4.60 -1.09 -16.14
N GLN A 32 -4.09 -1.47 -14.97
CA GLN A 32 -2.84 -2.24 -14.84
C GLN A 32 -2.87 -3.30 -13.72
N VAL A 33 -2.10 -4.36 -13.91
CA VAL A 33 -1.86 -5.40 -12.90
C VAL A 33 -0.62 -5.02 -12.11
N ALA A 34 -0.76 -4.82 -10.80
CA ALA A 34 0.36 -4.49 -9.93
C ALA A 34 1.36 -5.66 -9.85
N ARG A 35 2.64 -5.34 -10.09
CA ARG A 35 3.76 -6.28 -9.97
C ARG A 35 4.67 -5.82 -8.83
N PRO A 36 5.27 -6.76 -8.07
CA PRO A 36 6.31 -6.38 -7.11
C PRO A 36 7.40 -5.53 -7.76
N GLY A 37 7.75 -4.41 -7.13
CA GLY A 37 8.77 -3.47 -7.64
C GLY A 37 8.29 -2.53 -8.75
N ASP A 38 7.02 -2.57 -9.14
CA ASP A 38 6.43 -1.56 -10.03
C ASP A 38 6.08 -0.29 -9.24
N PRO A 39 6.67 0.88 -9.56
CA PRO A 39 6.48 2.10 -8.76
C PRO A 39 5.04 2.62 -8.79
N PHE A 40 4.28 2.38 -9.87
CA PHE A 40 2.89 2.83 -9.99
C PHE A 40 1.94 2.06 -9.06
N GLY A 41 2.11 0.74 -8.99
CA GLY A 41 1.40 -0.11 -8.02
C GLY A 41 1.83 0.18 -6.58
N ALA A 42 3.14 0.32 -6.34
CA ALA A 42 3.68 0.63 -5.02
C ALA A 42 3.15 1.97 -4.48
N LEU A 43 3.07 3.01 -5.31
CA LEU A 43 2.55 4.32 -4.92
C LEU A 43 1.11 4.22 -4.40
N ARG A 44 0.24 3.47 -5.11
CA ARG A 44 -1.15 3.24 -4.70
C ARG A 44 -1.23 2.46 -3.38
N ILE A 45 -0.38 1.46 -3.19
CA ILE A 45 -0.29 0.71 -1.94
C ILE A 45 0.09 1.65 -0.79
N VAL A 46 1.14 2.47 -0.94
CA VAL A 46 1.58 3.41 0.10
C VAL A 46 0.49 4.43 0.41
N HIS A 47 -0.15 5.00 -0.62
CA HIS A 47 -1.26 5.93 -0.47
C HIS A 47 -2.42 5.32 0.33
N PHE A 48 -2.76 4.07 0.06
CA PHE A 48 -3.78 3.34 0.80
C PHE A 48 -3.36 3.07 2.24
N LEU A 49 -2.14 2.58 2.46
CA LEU A 49 -1.60 2.28 3.80
C LEU A 49 -1.43 3.52 4.67
N ALA A 50 -1.34 4.71 4.08
CA ALA A 50 -1.35 5.96 4.82
C ALA A 50 -2.71 6.28 5.47
N ARG A 51 -3.78 5.60 5.02
CA ARG A 51 -5.18 5.85 5.42
C ARG A 51 -5.82 4.68 6.17
N VAL A 52 -5.14 3.54 6.25
CA VAL A 52 -5.66 2.40 7.01
C VAL A 52 -5.76 2.75 8.50
N PRO A 53 -6.72 2.17 9.24
CA PRO A 53 -6.80 2.32 10.69
C PRO A 53 -5.45 2.01 11.37
N ARG A 54 -4.96 2.97 12.16
CA ARG A 54 -3.72 2.81 12.94
C ARG A 54 -3.97 2.00 14.21
N ASN A 55 -2.91 1.40 14.75
CA ASN A 55 -2.95 0.61 15.98
C ASN A 55 -3.99 -0.53 15.97
N ARG A 56 -4.36 -1.01 14.78
CA ARG A 56 -5.31 -2.10 14.58
C ARG A 56 -4.68 -3.17 13.70
N THR A 57 -4.73 -4.41 14.17
CA THR A 57 -4.34 -5.57 13.37
C THR A 57 -5.42 -5.84 12.33
N LEU A 58 -5.04 -5.78 11.06
CA LEU A 58 -5.89 -6.05 9.90
C LEU A 58 -5.47 -7.36 9.25
N GLN A 59 -6.42 -8.08 8.66
CA GLN A 59 -6.10 -9.21 7.80
C GLN A 59 -5.63 -8.69 6.44
N LEU A 60 -4.51 -9.22 5.93
CA LEU A 60 -3.94 -8.74 4.67
C LEU A 60 -4.90 -8.95 3.49
N ARG A 61 -5.67 -10.05 3.51
CA ARG A 61 -6.72 -10.31 2.51
C ARG A 61 -7.78 -9.20 2.44
N ASP A 62 -8.14 -8.62 3.60
CA ASP A 62 -9.18 -7.59 3.69
C ASP A 62 -8.61 -6.25 3.22
N VAL A 63 -7.34 -5.98 3.53
CA VAL A 63 -6.56 -4.85 2.99
C VAL A 63 -6.49 -4.93 1.46
N VAL A 64 -6.16 -6.09 0.90
CA VAL A 64 -6.10 -6.31 -0.56
C VAL A 64 -7.48 -6.10 -1.20
N THR A 65 -8.54 -6.63 -0.58
CA THR A 65 -9.91 -6.46 -1.07
C THR A 65 -10.31 -4.98 -1.11
N ALA A 66 -10.06 -4.25 -0.02
CA ALA A 66 -10.36 -2.82 0.07
C ALA A 66 -9.47 -1.98 -0.87
N LEU A 67 -8.22 -2.38 -1.10
CA LEU A 67 -7.32 -1.72 -2.05
C LEU A 67 -7.82 -1.86 -3.49
N ASN A 68 -8.22 -3.06 -3.91
CA ASN A 68 -8.82 -3.29 -5.23
C ASN A 68 -10.16 -2.55 -5.39
N ALA A 69 -10.94 -2.41 -4.32
CA ALA A 69 -12.18 -1.61 -4.36
C ALA A 69 -11.91 -0.10 -4.45
N ALA A 70 -10.79 0.38 -3.89
CA ALA A 70 -10.41 1.80 -3.92
C ALA A 70 -9.82 2.24 -5.27
N PHE A 71 -9.20 1.32 -6.00
CA PHE A 71 -8.54 1.57 -7.28
C PHE A 71 -9.05 0.59 -8.33
N LEU A 72 -10.23 0.89 -8.91
CA LEU A 72 -10.91 0.01 -9.87
C LEU A 72 -10.15 -0.13 -11.21
N ASP A 73 -9.24 0.79 -11.48
CA ASP A 73 -8.29 0.72 -12.59
C ASP A 73 -7.14 -0.27 -12.32
N TRP A 74 -6.97 -0.79 -11.09
CA TRP A 74 -5.87 -1.67 -10.74
C TRP A 74 -6.29 -3.02 -10.19
N SER A 75 -5.46 -4.03 -10.47
CA SER A 75 -5.56 -5.32 -9.80
C SER A 75 -4.34 -5.59 -8.93
N PHE A 76 -4.57 -5.76 -7.63
CA PHE A 76 -3.54 -6.07 -6.64
C PHE A 76 -3.70 -7.49 -6.13
N SER A 77 -2.60 -8.26 -6.20
CA SER A 77 -2.49 -9.55 -5.54
C SER A 77 -1.94 -9.40 -4.11
N GLU A 78 -2.27 -10.35 -3.23
CA GLU A 78 -1.69 -10.38 -1.88
C GLU A 78 -0.16 -10.42 -1.90
N LYS A 79 0.44 -11.14 -2.87
CA LYS A 79 1.90 -11.20 -3.04
C LYS A 79 2.51 -9.83 -3.36
N ALA A 80 1.85 -9.04 -4.21
CA ALA A 80 2.33 -7.70 -4.55
C ALA A 80 2.28 -6.78 -3.33
N VAL A 81 1.15 -6.76 -2.62
CA VAL A 81 1.00 -5.96 -1.39
C VAL A 81 2.01 -6.38 -0.32
N LEU A 82 2.21 -7.70 -0.14
CA LEU A 82 3.18 -8.24 0.80
C LEU A 82 4.61 -7.78 0.50
N ALA A 83 5.02 -7.84 -0.77
CA ALA A 83 6.35 -7.42 -1.18
C ALA A 83 6.60 -5.94 -0.87
N GLU A 84 5.63 -5.08 -1.18
CA GLU A 84 5.75 -3.64 -0.89
C GLU A 84 5.74 -3.36 0.62
N VAL A 85 4.92 -4.07 1.41
CA VAL A 85 4.94 -3.93 2.87
C VAL A 85 6.29 -4.33 3.46
N VAL A 86 6.91 -5.41 2.96
CA VAL A 86 8.26 -5.81 3.38
C VAL A 86 9.30 -4.75 3.02
N GLN A 87 9.20 -4.15 1.84
CA GLN A 87 10.09 -3.07 1.43
C GLN A 87 9.93 -1.84 2.34
N LEU A 88 8.70 -1.49 2.70
CA LEU A 88 8.41 -0.41 3.66
C LEU A 88 9.01 -0.70 5.05
N GLN A 89 8.91 -1.94 5.55
CA GLN A 89 9.53 -2.32 6.81
C GLN A 89 11.06 -2.15 6.77
N ALA A 90 11.71 -2.55 5.66
CA ALA A 90 13.14 -2.36 5.48
C ALA A 90 13.52 -0.87 5.45
N ASN A 91 12.78 -0.06 4.67
CA ASN A 91 13.02 1.39 4.56
C ASN A 91 12.81 2.13 5.89
N TRP A 92 11.82 1.69 6.68
CA TRP A 92 11.62 2.17 8.04
C TRP A 92 12.82 1.88 8.93
N GLY A 93 13.29 0.63 8.96
CA GLY A 93 14.41 0.19 9.82
C GLY A 93 15.75 0.87 9.53
N ILE A 94 15.93 1.40 8.31
CA ILE A 94 17.08 2.24 7.95
C ILE A 94 16.97 3.64 8.56
N SER A 95 15.77 4.19 8.59
CA SER A 95 15.53 5.61 8.94
C SER A 95 15.21 5.82 10.41
N PHE A 96 14.63 4.81 11.06
CA PHE A 96 14.10 4.91 12.41
C PHE A 96 14.37 3.62 13.20
N HIS A 97 14.50 3.79 14.51
CA HIS A 97 14.59 2.71 15.48
C HIS A 97 13.50 2.89 16.54
N GLY A 98 12.91 1.79 17.03
CA GLY A 98 11.90 1.82 18.08
C GLY A 98 10.66 0.97 17.80
N GLU A 99 9.59 1.24 18.55
CA GLU A 99 8.37 0.45 18.53
C GLU A 99 7.33 0.92 17.51
N ASP A 100 7.37 2.19 17.12
CA ASP A 100 6.62 2.72 15.98
C ASP A 100 7.11 2.00 14.74
N ARG A 101 6.32 1.10 14.15
CA ARG A 101 6.72 0.34 12.96
C ARG A 101 5.52 -0.21 12.20
N ILE A 102 5.80 -0.68 10.99
CA ILE A 102 4.88 -1.55 10.25
C ILE A 102 5.18 -2.98 10.70
N ILE A 103 4.16 -3.71 11.14
CA ILE A 103 4.27 -5.08 11.61
C ILE A 103 3.51 -5.98 10.64
N LEU A 104 4.24 -6.94 10.11
CA LEU A 104 3.73 -8.01 9.28
C LEU A 104 3.89 -9.32 10.06
N ASP A 105 2.80 -10.01 10.30
CA ASP A 105 2.78 -11.27 11.05
C ASP A 105 1.84 -12.28 10.36
N ARG A 106 1.61 -13.43 10.98
CA ARG A 106 0.69 -14.47 10.50
C ARG A 106 -0.20 -14.98 11.62
N ASN A 107 -1.42 -15.33 11.25
CA ASN A 107 -2.32 -16.14 12.06
C ASN A 107 -2.91 -17.29 11.22
N GLU A 108 -3.84 -18.03 11.81
CA GLU A 108 -4.52 -19.16 11.14
C GLU A 108 -5.25 -18.76 9.85
N ARG A 109 -5.58 -17.47 9.71
CA ARG A 109 -6.28 -16.89 8.56
C ARG A 109 -5.33 -16.29 7.51
N GLY A 110 -4.01 -16.34 7.71
CA GLY A 110 -3.02 -15.84 6.76
C GLY A 110 -2.21 -14.68 7.31
N HIS A 111 -1.72 -13.81 6.42
CA HIS A 111 -0.92 -12.65 6.80
C HIS A 111 -1.76 -11.57 7.48
N THR A 112 -1.17 -10.91 8.48
CA THR A 112 -1.76 -9.76 9.16
C THR A 112 -0.85 -8.55 9.07
N LEU A 113 -1.47 -7.37 9.08
CA LEU A 113 -0.81 -6.08 8.99
C LEU A 113 -1.25 -5.21 10.17
N LEU A 114 -0.28 -4.61 10.85
CA LEU A 114 -0.50 -3.57 11.85
C LEU A 114 0.41 -2.39 11.52
N VAL A 115 -0.16 -1.19 11.44
CA VAL A 115 0.62 0.04 11.34
C VAL A 115 0.47 0.82 12.64
N VAL A 116 1.57 0.95 13.38
CA VAL A 116 1.58 1.68 14.66
C VAL A 116 1.42 3.18 14.39
N ASP A 117 0.57 3.84 15.18
CA ASP A 117 0.32 5.26 15.04
C ASP A 117 1.47 6.09 15.61
N SER A 118 2.06 6.93 14.76
CA SER A 118 2.95 7.98 15.22
C SER A 118 3.10 9.07 14.16
N GLN A 119 3.51 10.26 14.60
CA GLN A 119 3.83 11.35 13.68
C GLN A 119 4.98 10.98 12.73
N LYS A 120 5.96 10.21 13.22
CA LYS A 120 7.07 9.70 12.40
C LYS A 120 6.57 8.75 11.31
N MET A 121 5.63 7.86 11.64
CA MET A 121 5.02 6.94 10.68
C MET A 121 4.31 7.69 9.55
N THR A 122 3.54 8.73 9.90
CA THR A 122 2.86 9.56 8.89
C THR A 122 3.87 10.26 7.98
N ALA A 123 4.87 10.95 8.56
CA ALA A 123 5.90 11.64 7.79
C ALA A 123 6.71 10.67 6.90
N PHE A 124 7.00 9.46 7.39
CA PHE A 124 7.67 8.41 6.62
C PHE A 124 6.87 7.98 5.41
N LEU A 125 5.58 7.67 5.57
CA LEU A 125 4.73 7.23 4.45
C LEU A 125 4.56 8.32 3.39
N VAL A 126 4.45 9.59 3.80
CA VAL A 126 4.46 10.73 2.87
C VAL A 126 5.79 10.82 2.12
N GLY A 127 6.92 10.67 2.83
CA GLY A 127 8.25 10.65 2.22
C GLY A 127 8.42 9.52 1.20
N GLU A 128 7.91 8.33 1.51
CA GLU A 128 7.93 7.20 0.57
C GLU A 128 7.05 7.44 -0.65
N ALA A 129 5.84 7.96 -0.45
CA ALA A 129 4.96 8.31 -1.56
C ALA A 129 5.62 9.32 -2.51
N ARG A 130 6.32 10.33 -1.98
CA ARG A 130 7.09 11.29 -2.80
C ARG A 130 8.21 10.61 -3.59
N ARG A 131 8.97 9.68 -2.97
CA ARG A 131 10.01 8.92 -3.67
C ARG A 131 9.44 8.06 -4.80
N LEU A 132 8.33 7.38 -4.55
CA LEU A 132 7.65 6.54 -5.55
C LEU A 132 7.04 7.38 -6.68
N ALA A 133 6.49 8.55 -6.38
CA ALA A 133 6.00 9.48 -7.39
C ALA A 133 7.12 9.93 -8.34
N ALA A 134 8.29 10.29 -7.81
CA ALA A 134 9.46 10.61 -8.63
C ALA A 134 9.90 9.41 -9.50
N ALA A 135 9.88 8.20 -8.97
CA ALA A 135 10.18 6.99 -9.74
C ALA A 135 9.16 6.74 -10.86
N CYS A 136 7.87 7.01 -10.62
CA CYS A 136 6.83 6.95 -11.65
C CYS A 136 7.12 7.95 -12.79
N GLU A 137 7.43 9.19 -12.44
CA GLU A 137 7.76 10.25 -13.41
C GLU A 137 8.98 9.88 -14.26
N ASP A 138 10.05 9.37 -13.63
CA ASP A 138 11.25 8.93 -14.33
C ASP A 138 10.98 7.75 -15.28
N GLN A 139 10.11 6.81 -14.89
CA GLN A 139 9.69 5.70 -15.75
C GLN A 139 8.85 6.18 -16.95
N LEU A 140 7.91 7.11 -16.73
CA LEU A 140 7.14 7.74 -17.81
C LEU A 140 8.06 8.50 -18.78
N ARG A 141 9.00 9.30 -18.26
CA ARG A 141 9.97 10.04 -19.07
C ARG A 141 10.83 9.09 -19.90
N SER A 142 11.33 8.01 -19.30
CA SER A 142 12.13 6.99 -19.98
C SER A 142 11.36 6.31 -21.11
N PHE A 143 10.06 6.09 -20.91
CA PHE A 143 9.18 5.53 -21.93
C PHE A 143 8.98 6.50 -23.10
N SER A 144 8.66 7.77 -22.83
CA SER A 144 8.50 8.80 -23.88
C SER A 144 9.77 9.00 -24.71
N LEU A 145 10.95 8.96 -24.07
CA LEU A 145 12.22 9.04 -24.78
C LEU A 145 12.49 7.81 -25.67
N ARG A 146 12.08 6.61 -25.24
CA ARG A 146 12.26 5.37 -26.01
C ARG A 146 11.28 5.28 -27.18
N GLU A 147 10.03 5.69 -27.00
CA GLU A 147 9.05 5.76 -28.11
C GLU A 147 9.42 6.83 -29.14
N GLY A 148 9.89 8.00 -28.69
CA GLY A 148 10.41 9.04 -29.58
C GLY A 148 11.72 8.67 -30.30
N ALA A 149 12.39 7.60 -29.85
CA ALA A 149 13.62 7.07 -30.44
C ALA A 149 13.41 5.81 -31.29
N SER A 150 12.14 5.37 -31.49
CA SER A 150 11.86 4.30 -32.45
C SER A 150 12.22 4.83 -33.84
N PRO A 151 13.23 4.26 -34.53
CA PRO A 151 13.52 4.68 -35.87
C PRO A 151 12.44 4.12 -36.79
N ASP A 152 11.83 4.98 -37.60
CA ASP A 152 10.98 4.57 -38.73
C ASP A 152 11.85 3.76 -39.72
N TRP A 153 11.81 2.42 -39.63
CA TRP A 153 12.14 1.51 -40.73
C TRP A 153 11.48 0.15 -40.55
#